data_AF-A0A1Q2YQD2-F1
#
_entry.id   AF-A0A1Q2YQD2-F1
#
_cell.length_a   1.000
_cell.length_b   1.000
_cell.length_c   1.000
_cell.angle_alpha   90.00
_cell.angle_beta   90.00
_cell.angle_gamma   90.00
#
_symmetry.space_group_name_H-M   'P 1'
#
loop_
_entity.id
_entity.type
_entity.pdbx_description
1 polymer ?
#
loop_
_entity_poly.entity_id
_entity_poly.type
_entity_poly.pdbx_seq_one_letter_code
_entity_poly.pdbx_strand_id
1 'polypeptide(L)'
;MGYSVTASVPRPRLLHHRGSFNPVRIQSLHGRAARHIRLVLQPGLSLFEALVRPLAGAGISSASTTILGGYFDSLQYCVAPPDPSGQALIAYSAPIDAGAACMIFGNATLGRSLQDRPLVHCHAAIRTASGAVKGGHVVTEACIVGRIPIPVLVTSLDEFELRQAHDPETNIPLLQPHRIPRNV
;
A
#
# COMPACT_ATOMS: atom_id res chain seq x y z
N MET A 1 -29.46 37.06 4.48
CA MET A 1 -29.73 35.65 4.87
C MET A 1 -28.38 35.01 5.18
N GLY A 2 -27.98 34.96 6.44
CA GLY A 2 -26.66 34.48 6.85
C GLY A 2 -26.71 32.99 7.17
N TYR A 3 -25.86 32.19 6.53
CA TYR A 3 -25.62 30.82 6.95
C TYR A 3 -24.59 30.84 8.08
N SER A 4 -25.05 30.61 9.31
CA SER A 4 -24.18 30.23 10.42
C SER A 4 -24.08 28.70 10.42
N VAL A 5 -22.92 28.17 10.04
CA VAL A 5 -22.60 26.76 10.21
C VAL A 5 -21.40 26.68 11.14
N THR A 6 -21.63 26.83 12.44
CA THR A 6 -20.69 26.36 13.45
C THR A 6 -20.96 24.88 13.67
N ALA A 7 -20.60 24.03 12.69
CA ALA A 7 -20.51 22.60 12.95
C ALA A 7 -19.39 22.41 13.97
N SER A 8 -19.74 21.97 15.18
CA SER A 8 -18.75 21.65 16.21
C SER A 8 -17.83 20.55 15.68
N VAL A 9 -16.53 20.81 15.71
CA VAL A 9 -15.54 19.80 15.29
C VAL A 9 -15.70 18.59 16.21
N PRO A 10 -15.91 17.37 15.69
CA PRO A 10 -16.07 16.20 16.53
C PRO A 10 -14.82 16.01 17.39
N ARG A 11 -15.02 15.68 18.67
CA ARG A 11 -13.91 15.37 19.57
C ARG A 11 -13.11 14.19 19.02
N PRO A 12 -11.76 14.26 19.04
CA PRO A 12 -10.93 13.12 18.72
C PRO A 12 -11.28 11.92 19.61
N ARG A 13 -11.42 10.75 19.00
CA ARG A 13 -11.64 9.50 19.73
C ARG A 13 -10.29 8.83 19.98
N LEU A 14 -9.98 8.56 21.24
CA LEU A 14 -8.82 7.75 21.59
C LEU A 14 -9.04 6.30 21.16
N LEU A 15 -8.07 5.73 20.46
CA LEU A 15 -8.07 4.33 20.05
C LEU A 15 -6.96 3.59 20.79
N HIS A 16 -7.32 2.47 21.40
CA HIS A 16 -6.38 1.62 22.11
C HIS A 16 -6.12 0.36 21.28
N HIS A 17 -4.85 0.08 21.02
CA HIS A 17 -4.45 -1.21 20.49
C HIS A 17 -4.73 -2.31 21.51
N ARG A 18 -4.97 -3.53 21.01
CA ARG A 18 -5.43 -4.66 21.82
C ARG A 18 -4.28 -5.43 22.46
N GLY A 19 -3.13 -5.42 21.81
CA GLY A 19 -1.96 -6.13 22.26
C GLY A 19 -1.16 -5.41 23.34
N SER A 20 -0.11 -6.07 23.81
CA SER A 20 0.76 -5.51 24.84
C SER A 20 1.53 -4.31 24.31
N PHE A 21 1.70 -3.30 25.16
CA PHE A 21 2.53 -2.13 24.88
C PHE A 21 3.94 -2.57 24.44
N ASN A 22 4.38 -2.10 23.28
CA ASN A 22 5.75 -2.28 22.82
C ASN A 22 6.56 -1.00 23.12
N PRO A 23 7.62 -1.05 23.95
CA PRO A 23 8.46 0.11 24.20
C PRO A 23 9.26 0.57 22.96
N VAL A 24 9.37 -0.26 21.92
CA VAL A 24 10.08 0.05 20.67
C VAL A 24 9.09 0.02 19.49
N ARG A 25 8.51 1.19 19.18
CA ARG A 25 7.52 1.35 18.09
C ARG A 25 8.10 1.85 16.78
N ILE A 26 9.39 2.18 16.76
CA ILE A 26 10.10 2.63 15.56
C ILE A 26 11.20 1.63 15.28
N GLN A 27 11.04 0.92 14.18
CA GLN A 27 12.09 0.08 13.62
C GLN A 27 12.70 0.80 12.42
N SER A 28 14.02 0.87 12.36
CA SER A 28 14.72 1.54 11.27
C SER A 28 15.96 0.76 10.86
N LEU A 29 16.19 0.73 9.55
CA LEU A 29 17.46 0.34 8.95
C LEU A 29 17.83 1.41 7.93
N HIS A 30 19.11 1.49 7.61
CA HIS A 30 19.63 2.43 6.64
C HIS A 30 20.47 1.66 5.62
N GLY A 31 20.30 2.01 4.34
CA GLY A 31 21.22 1.63 3.27
C GLY A 31 22.13 2.80 2.94
N ARG A 32 23.34 2.53 2.46
CA ARG A 32 24.27 3.55 1.98
C ARG A 32 23.94 4.03 0.57
N ALA A 33 23.29 3.18 -0.23
CA ALA A 33 22.87 3.49 -1.58
C ALA A 33 21.45 3.00 -1.88
N ALA A 34 20.85 3.61 -2.90
CA ALA A 34 19.58 3.21 -3.51
C ALA A 34 19.61 3.55 -5.00
N ARG A 35 18.81 2.85 -5.79
CA ARG A 35 18.60 3.11 -7.22
C ARG A 35 17.28 3.85 -7.39
N HIS A 36 17.30 4.88 -8.23
CA HIS A 36 16.09 5.53 -8.72
C HIS A 36 15.81 5.08 -10.14
N ILE A 37 14.68 4.43 -10.37
CA ILE A 37 14.29 3.95 -11.69
C ILE A 37 12.89 4.44 -12.05
N ARG A 38 12.64 4.54 -13.35
CA ARG A 38 11.31 4.76 -13.91
C ARG A 38 10.85 3.44 -14.51
N LEU A 39 9.67 2.99 -14.09
CA LEU A 39 8.99 1.87 -14.72
C LEU A 39 7.67 2.33 -15.29
N VAL A 40 7.10 1.50 -16.15
CA VAL A 40 5.80 1.75 -16.75
C VAL A 40 4.95 0.51 -16.55
N LEU A 41 3.81 0.66 -15.87
CA LEU A 41 2.83 -0.40 -15.71
C LEU A 41 2.21 -0.67 -17.09
N GLN A 42 2.34 -1.90 -17.56
CA GLN A 42 1.87 -2.28 -18.90
C GLN A 42 0.36 -2.58 -18.89
N PRO A 43 -0.37 -2.19 -19.96
CA PRO A 43 -1.79 -2.51 -20.11
C PRO A 43 -2.11 -3.99 -19.96
N GLY A 44 -3.28 -4.29 -19.39
CA GLY A 44 -3.81 -5.65 -19.24
C GLY A 44 -3.15 -6.49 -18.15
N LEU A 45 -2.10 -6.00 -17.50
CA LEU A 45 -1.53 -6.64 -16.31
C LEU A 45 -2.23 -6.16 -15.04
N SER A 46 -2.25 -7.01 -14.01
CA SER A 46 -2.60 -6.53 -12.67
C SER A 46 -1.53 -5.57 -12.15
N LEU A 47 -1.90 -4.67 -11.25
CA LEU A 47 -0.96 -3.74 -10.60
C LEU A 47 0.19 -4.50 -9.93
N PHE A 48 -0.12 -5.65 -9.31
CA PHE A 48 0.88 -6.53 -8.73
C PHE A 48 1.89 -7.01 -9.78
N GLU A 49 1.44 -7.65 -10.85
CA GLU A 49 2.34 -8.22 -11.87
C GLU A 49 3.11 -7.13 -12.62
N ALA A 50 2.46 -5.99 -12.89
CA ALA A 50 3.06 -4.84 -13.57
C ALA A 50 4.16 -4.16 -12.73
N LEU A 51 4.15 -4.30 -11.40
CA LEU A 51 5.23 -3.86 -10.52
C LEU A 51 6.27 -4.96 -10.31
N VAL A 52 5.84 -6.15 -9.89
CA VAL A 52 6.74 -7.20 -9.40
C VAL A 52 7.64 -7.74 -10.51
N ARG A 53 7.12 -8.00 -11.72
CA ARG A 53 7.92 -8.58 -12.82
C ARG A 53 9.10 -7.70 -13.24
N PRO A 54 8.92 -6.42 -13.63
CA PRO A 54 10.04 -5.58 -14.04
C PRO A 54 11.01 -5.28 -12.89
N LEU A 55 10.51 -5.14 -11.65
CA LEU A 55 11.37 -4.95 -10.48
C LEU A 55 12.24 -6.18 -10.20
N ALA A 56 11.65 -7.38 -10.25
CA ALA A 56 12.41 -8.62 -10.14
C ALA A 56 13.44 -8.77 -11.27
N GLY A 57 13.08 -8.43 -12.51
CA GLY A 57 14.01 -8.42 -13.64
C GLY A 57 15.17 -7.44 -13.49
N ALA A 58 14.98 -6.36 -12.71
CA ALA A 58 16.04 -5.42 -12.33
C ALA A 58 16.78 -5.81 -11.04
N GLY A 59 16.51 -6.98 -10.47
CA GLY A 59 17.08 -7.42 -9.20
C GLY A 59 16.65 -6.56 -8.01
N ILE A 60 15.42 -6.06 -8.00
CA ILE A 60 14.83 -5.27 -6.90
C ILE A 60 13.75 -6.12 -6.24
N SER A 61 13.94 -6.48 -4.97
CA SER A 61 12.97 -7.23 -4.16
C SER A 61 12.32 -6.40 -3.05
N SER A 62 12.76 -5.17 -2.86
CA SER A 62 12.26 -4.24 -1.85
C SER A 62 12.35 -2.81 -2.38
N ALA A 63 11.27 -2.04 -2.31
CA ALA A 63 11.23 -0.70 -2.87
C ALA A 63 10.06 0.14 -2.34
N SER A 64 10.22 1.46 -2.38
CA SER A 64 9.09 2.40 -2.33
C SER A 64 8.82 2.95 -3.73
N THR A 65 7.55 3.11 -4.06
CA THR A 65 7.13 3.53 -5.39
C THR A 65 6.06 4.61 -5.35
N THR A 66 6.06 5.46 -6.35
CA THR A 66 5.04 6.48 -6.59
C THR A 66 4.43 6.25 -7.96
N ILE A 67 3.15 5.90 -7.97
CA ILE A 67 2.35 5.71 -9.18
C ILE A 67 1.75 7.06 -9.55
N LEU A 68 2.12 7.59 -10.72
CA LEU A 68 1.80 8.96 -11.14
C LEU A 68 0.38 9.13 -11.71
N GLY A 69 -0.48 8.13 -11.49
CA GLY A 69 -1.88 8.13 -11.89
C GLY A 69 -2.12 7.63 -13.31
N GLY A 70 -3.32 7.08 -13.53
CA GLY A 70 -3.72 6.50 -14.80
C GLY A 70 -4.97 5.65 -14.68
N TYR A 71 -5.43 5.13 -15.82
CA TYR A 71 -6.69 4.41 -15.91
C TYR A 71 -6.52 2.92 -15.66
N PHE A 72 -7.47 2.35 -14.94
CA PHE A 72 -7.61 0.92 -14.69
C PHE A 72 -8.93 0.45 -15.29
N ASP A 73 -8.91 -0.70 -15.97
CA ASP A 73 -10.11 -1.34 -16.51
C ASP A 73 -10.94 -1.98 -15.38
N SER A 74 -10.27 -2.38 -14.29
CA SER A 74 -10.89 -2.80 -13.04
C SER A 74 -10.02 -2.33 -11.87
N LEU A 75 -10.64 -1.80 -10.82
CA LEU A 75 -9.97 -1.37 -9.60
C LEU A 75 -10.81 -1.73 -8.38
N GLN A 76 -10.19 -2.43 -7.43
CA GLN A 76 -10.78 -2.75 -6.14
C GLN A 76 -9.93 -2.18 -5.00
N TYR A 77 -10.58 -1.73 -3.95
CA TYR A 77 -9.90 -1.19 -2.78
C TYR A 77 -10.62 -1.56 -1.48
N CYS A 78 -9.90 -1.58 -0.38
CA CYS A 78 -10.42 -1.80 0.96
C CYS A 78 -10.29 -0.52 1.79
N VAL A 79 -11.18 -0.37 2.76
CA VAL A 79 -11.05 0.58 3.87
C VAL A 79 -10.75 -0.18 5.16
N ALA A 80 -10.48 0.55 6.25
CA ALA A 80 -10.09 -0.02 7.53
C ALA A 80 -11.16 0.21 8.62
N PRO A 81 -12.33 -0.46 8.54
CA PRO A 81 -13.33 -0.41 9.61
C PRO A 81 -12.83 -1.10 10.89
N PRO A 82 -13.52 -0.92 12.03
CA PRO A 82 -13.25 -1.69 13.24
C PRO A 82 -13.30 -3.20 12.97
N ASP A 83 -12.37 -3.94 13.56
CA ASP A 83 -12.33 -5.39 13.46
C ASP A 83 -13.54 -6.02 14.19
N PRO A 84 -14.41 -6.79 13.50
CA PRO A 84 -15.58 -7.40 14.12
C PRO A 84 -15.23 -8.45 15.17
N SER A 85 -14.06 -9.08 15.09
CA SER A 85 -13.60 -10.06 16.09
C SER A 85 -13.04 -9.40 17.37
N GLY A 86 -12.75 -8.10 17.30
CA GLY A 86 -12.13 -7.33 18.37
C GLY A 86 -10.68 -7.70 18.69
N GLN A 87 -10.05 -8.58 17.91
CA GLN A 87 -8.66 -9.01 18.10
C GLN A 87 -7.68 -7.90 17.72
N ALA A 88 -7.99 -7.10 16.70
CA ALA A 88 -7.30 -5.88 16.34
C ALA A 88 -8.22 -4.66 16.53
N LEU A 89 -7.66 -3.46 16.33
CA LEU A 89 -8.45 -2.23 16.33
C LEU A 89 -9.21 -2.03 15.01
N ILE A 90 -8.59 -2.44 13.90
CA ILE A 90 -9.12 -2.35 12.54
C ILE A 90 -8.89 -3.66 11.80
N ALA A 91 -9.74 -3.93 10.81
CA ALA A 91 -9.53 -4.98 9.82
C ALA A 91 -9.66 -4.38 8.42
N TYR A 92 -9.18 -5.06 7.38
CA TYR A 92 -9.56 -4.70 6.02
C TYR A 92 -11.04 -5.02 5.80
N SER A 93 -11.77 -4.10 5.18
CA SER A 93 -13.12 -4.40 4.68
C SER A 93 -13.06 -5.50 3.61
N ALA A 94 -14.23 -6.05 3.27
CA ALA A 94 -14.37 -6.70 1.97
C ALA A 94 -13.94 -5.72 0.85
N PRO A 95 -13.36 -6.21 -0.26
CA PRO A 95 -13.02 -5.36 -1.40
C PRO A 95 -14.24 -4.58 -1.90
N ILE A 96 -14.07 -3.28 -2.02
CA ILE A 96 -15.04 -2.38 -2.64
C ILE A 96 -14.65 -2.27 -4.12
N ASP A 97 -15.59 -2.68 -4.98
CA ASP A 97 -15.40 -2.61 -6.42
C ASP A 97 -15.66 -1.17 -6.92
N ALA A 98 -14.62 -0.55 -7.49
CA ALA A 98 -14.73 0.75 -8.14
C ALA A 98 -14.99 0.62 -9.66
N GLY A 99 -14.99 -0.61 -10.20
CA GLY A 99 -15.07 -0.89 -11.62
C GLY A 99 -13.92 -0.26 -12.40
N ALA A 100 -14.20 0.20 -13.61
CA ALA A 100 -13.28 1.05 -14.36
C ALA A 100 -13.11 2.40 -13.64
N ALA A 101 -11.88 2.76 -13.32
CA ALA A 101 -11.57 3.93 -12.51
C ALA A 101 -10.23 4.56 -12.92
N CYS A 102 -10.07 5.84 -12.59
CA CYS A 102 -8.79 6.52 -12.71
C CYS A 102 -8.12 6.58 -11.34
N MET A 103 -6.93 6.00 -11.20
CA MET A 103 -6.05 6.28 -10.07
C MET A 103 -5.50 7.70 -10.26
N ILE A 104 -5.81 8.60 -9.32
CA ILE A 104 -5.30 9.98 -9.34
C ILE A 104 -3.82 9.96 -8.95
N PHE A 105 -3.50 9.22 -7.89
CA PHE A 105 -2.16 9.04 -7.36
C PHE A 105 -2.13 7.82 -6.45
N GLY A 106 -1.03 7.06 -6.47
CA GLY A 106 -0.83 5.91 -5.60
C GLY A 106 0.59 5.84 -5.05
N ASN A 107 0.73 5.28 -3.85
CA ASN A 107 2.02 4.88 -3.30
C ASN A 107 1.96 3.39 -3.03
N ALA A 108 2.98 2.67 -3.51
CA ALA A 108 3.11 1.25 -3.24
C ALA A 108 4.50 0.92 -2.70
N THR A 109 4.51 -0.01 -1.75
CA THR A 109 5.72 -0.57 -1.17
C THR A 109 5.84 -2.02 -1.60
N LEU A 110 6.96 -2.37 -2.23
CA LEU A 110 7.34 -3.75 -2.50
C LEU A 110 8.13 -4.27 -1.31
N GLY A 111 7.74 -5.44 -0.82
CA GLY A 111 8.46 -6.20 0.20
C GLY A 111 8.16 -7.68 0.10
N ARG A 112 8.29 -8.38 1.22
CA ARG A 112 8.01 -9.81 1.34
C ARG A 112 6.90 -10.11 2.33
N SER A 113 6.10 -11.13 2.06
CA SER A 113 5.10 -11.66 2.98
C SER A 113 5.74 -12.52 4.08
N LEU A 114 4.93 -12.93 5.06
CA LEU A 114 5.30 -13.92 6.08
C LEU A 114 5.77 -15.26 5.46
N GLN A 115 5.30 -15.60 4.26
CA GLN A 115 5.63 -16.82 3.52
C GLN A 115 6.75 -16.59 2.49
N ASP A 116 7.53 -15.51 2.63
CA ASP A 116 8.66 -15.18 1.75
C ASP A 116 8.30 -14.97 0.26
N ARG A 117 7.04 -14.58 0.00
CA ARG A 117 6.56 -14.24 -1.35
C ARG A 117 6.61 -12.72 -1.56
N PRO A 118 6.77 -12.22 -2.80
CA PRO A 118 6.61 -10.79 -3.07
C PRO A 118 5.25 -10.29 -2.58
N LEU A 119 5.26 -9.13 -1.93
CA LEU A 119 4.09 -8.46 -1.38
C LEU A 119 4.09 -7.01 -1.85
N VAL A 120 2.97 -6.53 -2.36
CA VAL A 120 2.78 -5.11 -2.73
C VAL A 120 1.73 -4.50 -1.81
N HIS A 121 2.15 -3.56 -0.96
CA HIS A 121 1.23 -2.75 -0.16
C HIS A 121 0.98 -1.45 -0.90
N CYS A 122 -0.23 -1.24 -1.43
CA CYS A 122 -0.55 -0.04 -2.20
C CYS A 122 -1.73 0.72 -1.59
N HIS A 123 -1.62 2.05 -1.48
CA HIS A 123 -2.73 2.95 -1.18
C HIS A 123 -2.88 3.96 -2.30
N ALA A 124 -4.12 4.32 -2.62
CA ALA A 124 -4.39 5.26 -3.71
C ALA A 124 -5.61 6.15 -3.45
N ALA A 125 -5.58 7.32 -4.05
CA ALA A 125 -6.75 8.13 -4.33
C ALA A 125 -7.25 7.80 -5.75
N ILE A 126 -8.55 7.58 -5.89
CA ILE A 126 -9.18 7.13 -7.14
C ILE A 126 -10.38 8.01 -7.47
N ARG A 127 -10.67 8.14 -8.75
CA ARG A 127 -11.90 8.71 -9.28
C ARG A 127 -12.68 7.62 -10.00
N THR A 128 -13.89 7.36 -9.53
CA THR A 128 -14.80 6.37 -10.12
C THR A 128 -15.38 6.87 -11.45
N ALA A 129 -16.03 5.99 -12.21
CA ALA A 129 -16.76 6.37 -13.42
C ALA A 129 -17.83 7.45 -13.18
N SER A 130 -18.46 7.46 -11.99
CA SER A 130 -19.42 8.50 -11.59
C SER A 130 -18.78 9.84 -11.22
N GLY A 131 -17.44 9.93 -11.23
CA GLY A 131 -16.69 11.12 -10.85
C GLY A 131 -16.43 11.26 -9.34
N ALA A 132 -16.93 10.33 -8.52
CA ALA A 132 -16.69 10.37 -7.08
C ALA A 132 -15.21 10.09 -6.76
N VAL A 133 -14.64 10.84 -5.83
CA VAL A 133 -13.30 10.59 -5.30
C VAL A 133 -13.40 9.63 -4.11
N LYS A 134 -12.63 8.55 -4.17
CA LYS A 134 -12.52 7.52 -3.14
C LYS A 134 -11.05 7.23 -2.88
N GLY A 135 -10.76 6.39 -1.88
CA GLY A 135 -9.40 5.95 -1.63
C GLY A 135 -9.32 4.94 -0.50
N GLY A 136 -8.21 4.23 -0.47
CA GLY A 136 -7.97 3.17 0.50
C GLY A 136 -6.79 2.29 0.09
N HIS A 137 -6.75 1.10 0.67
CA HIS A 137 -5.79 0.07 0.33
C HIS A 137 -6.20 -0.61 -0.97
N VAL A 138 -5.32 -0.64 -1.97
CA VAL A 138 -5.61 -1.20 -3.29
C VAL A 138 -5.38 -2.71 -3.28
N VAL A 139 -6.33 -3.47 -3.80
CA VAL A 139 -6.19 -4.93 -3.97
C VAL A 139 -5.39 -5.19 -5.26
N THR A 140 -4.06 -5.19 -5.14
CA THR A 140 -3.14 -5.06 -6.29
C THR A 140 -3.28 -6.13 -7.36
N GLU A 141 -3.67 -7.33 -6.97
CA GLU A 141 -3.85 -8.50 -7.83
C GLU A 141 -5.15 -8.41 -8.64
N ALA A 142 -6.15 -7.71 -8.11
CA ALA A 142 -7.46 -7.53 -8.75
C ALA A 142 -7.54 -6.26 -9.62
N CYS A 143 -6.55 -5.36 -9.55
CA CYS A 143 -6.58 -4.09 -10.26
C CYS A 143 -5.86 -4.18 -11.60
N ILE A 144 -6.59 -4.09 -12.71
CA ILE A 144 -6.05 -4.28 -14.07
C ILE A 144 -5.74 -2.93 -14.71
N VAL A 145 -4.49 -2.73 -15.11
CA VAL A 145 -4.02 -1.53 -15.79
C VAL A 145 -4.75 -1.39 -17.12
N GLY A 146 -5.33 -0.21 -17.36
CA GLY A 146 -6.07 0.08 -18.58
C GLY A 146 -5.15 0.26 -19.79
N ARG A 147 -5.74 0.71 -20.90
CA ARG A 147 -5.06 0.77 -22.22
C ARG A 147 -3.84 1.69 -22.29
N ILE A 148 -3.77 2.71 -21.43
CA ILE A 148 -2.67 3.67 -21.41
C ILE A 148 -1.67 3.23 -20.33
N PRO A 149 -0.40 2.97 -20.69
CA PRO A 149 0.62 2.61 -19.71
C PRO A 149 0.81 3.69 -18.63
N ILE A 150 1.06 3.27 -17.39
CA ILE A 150 1.11 4.19 -16.23
C ILE A 150 2.56 4.35 -15.74
N PRO A 151 3.12 5.56 -15.70
CA PRO A 151 4.47 5.77 -15.21
C PRO A 151 4.54 5.68 -13.68
N VAL A 152 5.62 5.06 -13.20
CA VAL A 152 5.89 4.88 -11.77
C VAL A 152 7.34 5.24 -11.49
N LEU A 153 7.55 6.05 -10.45
CA LEU A 153 8.86 6.34 -9.90
C LEU A 153 9.17 5.33 -8.80
N VAL A 154 10.39 4.80 -8.80
CA VAL A 154 10.80 3.79 -7.82
C VAL A 154 12.11 4.20 -7.17
N THR A 155 12.17 4.00 -5.86
CA THR A 155 13.38 4.03 -5.05
C THR A 155 13.60 2.63 -4.49
N SER A 156 14.67 1.95 -4.91
CA SER A 156 14.99 0.62 -4.39
C SER A 156 15.50 0.67 -2.95
N LEU A 157 15.35 -0.45 -2.26
CA LEU A 157 15.97 -0.74 -0.96
C LEU A 157 16.86 -1.97 -1.18
N ASP A 158 18.14 -1.74 -1.47
CA ASP A 158 19.05 -2.80 -1.94
C ASP A 158 19.85 -3.46 -0.80
N GLU A 159 20.03 -2.76 0.34
CA GLU A 159 20.87 -3.23 1.46
C GLU A 159 20.06 -3.83 2.63
N PHE A 160 18.74 -3.66 2.60
CA PHE A 160 17.80 -4.25 3.54
C PHE A 160 16.48 -4.50 2.83
N GLU A 161 15.67 -5.40 3.37
CA GLU A 161 14.36 -5.71 2.81
C GLU A 161 13.24 -5.25 3.74
N LEU A 162 12.08 -4.97 3.16
CA LEU A 162 10.84 -4.84 3.92
C LEU A 162 10.16 -6.20 3.93
N ARG A 163 9.83 -6.69 5.12
CA ARG A 163 9.18 -7.98 5.33
C ARG A 163 8.00 -7.82 6.27
N GLN A 164 6.92 -8.49 5.94
CA GLN A 164 5.76 -8.57 6.80
C GLN A 164 6.11 -9.38 8.04
N ALA A 165 5.88 -8.81 9.21
CA ALA A 165 6.06 -9.44 10.50
C ALA A 165 4.85 -9.12 11.40
N HIS A 166 4.52 -10.04 12.29
CA HIS A 166 3.45 -9.81 13.26
C HIS A 166 3.85 -8.71 14.24
N ASP A 167 2.99 -7.69 14.38
CA ASP A 167 3.17 -6.67 15.41
C ASP A 167 2.30 -6.99 16.63
N PRO A 168 2.90 -7.31 17.79
CA PRO A 168 2.18 -7.78 18.96
C PRO A 168 1.37 -6.67 19.65
N GLU A 169 1.63 -5.39 19.37
CA GLU A 169 0.86 -4.29 19.95
C GLU A 169 -0.46 -4.09 19.18
N THR A 170 -0.39 -3.93 17.85
CA THR A 170 -1.58 -3.76 16.99
C THR A 170 -2.35 -5.04 16.76
N ASN A 171 -1.71 -6.20 16.93
CA ASN A 171 -2.19 -7.53 16.58
C ASN A 171 -2.44 -7.71 15.06
N ILE A 172 -1.69 -7.00 14.22
CA ILE A 172 -1.81 -7.04 12.75
C ILE A 172 -0.42 -7.29 12.14
N PRO A 173 -0.30 -8.01 11.01
CA PRO A 173 0.95 -8.08 10.27
C PRO A 173 1.32 -6.72 9.65
N LEU A 174 2.53 -6.22 9.92
CA LEU A 174 3.06 -4.95 9.40
C LEU A 174 4.34 -5.18 8.60
N LEU A 175 4.60 -4.34 7.59
CA LEU A 175 5.90 -4.29 6.93
C LEU A 175 6.95 -3.69 7.88
N GLN A 176 8.01 -4.44 8.14
CA GLN A 176 9.13 -4.08 9.00
C GLN A 176 10.44 -4.17 8.21
N PRO A 177 11.46 -3.37 8.54
CA PRO A 177 12.76 -3.46 7.91
C PRO A 177 13.58 -4.63 8.49
N HIS A 178 14.10 -5.51 7.63
CA HIS A 178 14.96 -6.64 7.99
C HIS A 178 16.29 -6.57 7.27
N ARG A 179 17.37 -6.94 7.97
CA ARG A 179 18.68 -7.10 7.35
C ARG A 179 18.65 -8.30 6.42
N ILE A 180 19.16 -8.12 5.20
CA ILE A 180 19.37 -9.23 4.27
C ILE A 180 20.59 -10.01 4.77
N PRO A 181 20.52 -11.34 4.93
CA PRO A 181 21.70 -12.15 5.24
C PRO A 181 22.77 -11.93 4.18
N ARG A 182 23.98 -11.53 4.58
CA ARG A 182 25.11 -11.53 3.65
C ARG A 182 25.49 -12.98 3.41
N ASN A 183 25.41 -13.44 2.16
CA ASN A 183 26.12 -14.65 1.77
C ASN A 183 27.62 -14.33 1.94
N VAL A 184 28.26 -14.98 2.90
CA VAL A 184 29.72 -15.00 3.04
C VAL A 184 30.29 -15.97 2.02
#